data_AF-A0A3D1HCU5-F1
#
_entry.id   AF-A0A3D1HCU5-F1
#
_cell.length_a   1.000
_cell.length_b   1.000
_cell.length_c   1.000
_cell.angle_alpha   90.00
_cell.angle_beta   90.00
_cell.angle_gamma   90.00
#
_symmetry.space_group_name_H-M   'P 1'
#
loop_
_entity.id
_entity.type
_entity.pdbx_description
1 polymer ?
#
loop_
_entity_poly.entity_id
_entity_poly.type
_entity_poly.pdbx_seq_one_letter_code
_entity_poly.pdbx_strand_id
1 'polypeptide(L)'
;PAVLRENGINFAICTDHPETPVQYLPLTAALAVRGGLSRGEALKAITINAAKIIGAENRIGSVEVGKDADFSLFRGDPLDLTVVPELVCVSGKIVEGVKPL
;
A
#
# COMPACT_ATOMS: atom_id res chain seq x y z
N PRO A 1 -14.62 1.98 -6.18
CA PRO A 1 -13.43 1.98 -7.08
C PRO A 1 -13.45 0.91 -8.19
N ALA A 2 -14.21 -0.20 -8.05
CA ALA A 2 -14.31 -1.22 -9.10
C ALA A 2 -14.76 -0.67 -10.46
N VAL A 3 -15.76 0.22 -10.49
CA VAL A 3 -16.19 0.88 -11.74
C VAL A 3 -15.06 1.67 -12.42
N LEU A 4 -14.16 2.30 -11.67
CA LEU A 4 -13.01 3.03 -12.24
C LEU A 4 -12.03 2.05 -12.90
N ARG A 5 -11.73 0.94 -12.21
CA ARG A 5 -10.91 -0.16 -12.74
C ARG A 5 -11.50 -0.71 -14.04
N GLU A 6 -12.81 -0.97 -14.09
CA GLU A 6 -13.49 -1.52 -15.28
C GLU A 6 -13.35 -0.63 -16.51
N ASN A 7 -13.25 0.67 -16.28
CA ASN A 7 -13.09 1.66 -17.33
C ASN A 7 -11.62 2.04 -17.59
N GLY A 8 -10.66 1.30 -17.01
CA GLY A 8 -9.22 1.56 -17.20
C GLY A 8 -8.73 2.87 -16.59
N ILE A 9 -9.49 3.48 -15.68
CA ILE A 9 -9.13 4.74 -15.03
C ILE A 9 -8.14 4.44 -13.90
N ASN A 10 -6.98 5.10 -13.91
CA ASN A 10 -6.02 5.01 -12.82
C ASN A 10 -6.55 5.73 -11.57
N PHE A 11 -6.45 5.09 -10.40
CA PHE A 11 -6.92 5.64 -9.13
C PHE A 11 -6.03 5.18 -7.97
N ALA A 12 -6.06 5.97 -6.89
CA ALA A 12 -5.49 5.61 -5.60
C ALA A 12 -6.56 5.66 -4.51
N ILE A 13 -6.28 5.00 -3.38
CA ILE A 13 -7.10 5.04 -2.17
C ILE A 13 -6.32 5.83 -1.11
N CYS A 14 -7.01 6.77 -0.45
CA CYS A 14 -6.49 7.51 0.69
C CYS A 14 -7.47 7.41 1.87
N THR A 15 -7.01 7.76 3.07
CA THR A 15 -7.84 7.82 4.29
C THR A 15 -8.32 9.23 4.61
N ASP A 16 -7.88 10.24 3.85
CA ASP A 16 -8.15 11.65 4.13
C ASP A 16 -7.85 12.04 5.59
N HIS A 17 -6.68 11.62 6.10
CA HIS A 17 -6.30 11.87 7.48
C HIS A 17 -6.42 13.38 7.82
N PRO A 18 -7.13 13.76 8.91
CA PRO A 18 -7.50 12.93 10.07
C PRO A 18 -8.86 12.21 10.03
N GLU A 19 -9.69 12.40 9.00
CA GLU A 19 -11.06 11.82 8.95
C GLU A 19 -11.07 10.31 9.16
N THR A 20 -10.22 9.59 8.42
CA THR A 20 -9.83 8.23 8.77
C THR A 20 -8.33 8.21 9.12
N PRO A 21 -7.95 7.75 10.34
CA PRO A 21 -6.55 7.67 10.73
C PRO A 21 -5.69 6.87 9.74
N VAL A 22 -4.49 7.36 9.43
CA VAL A 22 -3.63 6.83 8.34
C VAL A 22 -3.26 5.36 8.53
N GLN A 23 -3.17 4.89 9.77
CA GLN A 23 -2.91 3.47 10.09
C GLN A 23 -4.00 2.52 9.57
N TYR A 24 -5.20 3.02 9.25
CA TYR A 24 -6.29 2.24 8.68
C TYR A 24 -6.30 2.22 7.15
N LEU A 25 -5.27 2.74 6.47
CA LEU A 25 -5.16 2.66 5.01
C LEU A 25 -5.31 1.22 4.46
N PRO A 26 -4.70 0.18 5.07
CA PRO A 26 -4.90 -1.20 4.62
C PRO A 26 -6.36 -1.66 4.77
N LEU A 27 -7.06 -1.24 5.84
CA LEU A 27 -8.49 -1.51 6.03
C LEU A 27 -9.33 -0.83 4.94
N THR A 28 -9.07 0.43 4.61
CA THR A 28 -9.77 1.12 3.52
C THR A 28 -9.58 0.41 2.17
N ALA A 29 -8.37 -0.11 1.90
CA ALA A 29 -8.10 -0.93 0.73
C ALA A 29 -8.83 -2.29 0.78
N ALA A 30 -8.89 -2.94 1.94
CA ALA A 30 -9.64 -4.18 2.13
C ALA A 30 -11.15 -3.99 1.87
N LEU A 31 -11.73 -2.86 2.28
CA LEU A 31 -13.12 -2.51 1.97
C LEU A 31 -13.35 -2.34 0.46
N ALA A 32 -12.34 -1.89 -0.29
CA ALA A 32 -12.43 -1.82 -1.75
C ALA A 32 -12.43 -3.22 -2.42
N VAL A 33 -11.82 -4.23 -1.78
CA VAL A 33 -11.95 -5.64 -2.21
C VAL A 33 -13.39 -6.11 -2.07
N ARG A 34 -14.02 -5.85 -0.92
CA ARG A 34 -15.47 -6.09 -0.74
C ARG A 34 -16.31 -5.35 -1.80
N GLY A 35 -15.85 -4.19 -2.25
CA GLY A 35 -16.46 -3.38 -3.31
C GLY A 35 -16.15 -3.83 -4.74
N GLY A 36 -15.54 -4.99 -4.96
CA GLY A 36 -15.35 -5.58 -6.30
C GLY A 36 -13.96 -5.39 -6.91
N LEU A 37 -12.95 -4.97 -6.14
CA LEU A 37 -11.55 -5.10 -6.55
C LEU A 37 -10.99 -6.48 -6.17
N SER A 38 -10.00 -6.96 -6.92
CA SER A 38 -9.13 -8.02 -6.40
C SER A 38 -8.19 -7.48 -5.31
N ARG A 39 -7.64 -8.37 -4.47
CA ARG A 39 -6.65 -7.98 -3.43
C ARG A 39 -5.42 -7.30 -4.04
N GLY A 40 -4.93 -7.80 -5.17
CA GLY A 40 -3.80 -7.21 -5.89
C GLY A 40 -4.09 -5.80 -6.42
N GLU A 41 -5.31 -5.53 -6.89
CA GLU A 41 -5.72 -4.20 -7.35
C GLU A 41 -5.87 -3.21 -6.20
N ALA A 42 -6.44 -3.66 -5.08
CA ALA A 42 -6.49 -2.86 -3.86
C ALA A 42 -5.08 -2.51 -3.35
N LEU A 43 -4.15 -3.48 -3.37
CA LEU A 43 -2.76 -3.23 -2.98
C LEU A 43 -2.06 -2.24 -3.93
N LYS A 44 -2.26 -2.37 -5.24
CA LYS A 44 -1.76 -1.39 -6.23
C LYS A 44 -2.31 0.02 -6.00
N ALA A 45 -3.58 0.13 -5.59
CA ALA A 45 -4.25 1.41 -5.34
C ALA A 45 -3.67 2.17 -4.14
N ILE A 46 -3.01 1.50 -3.21
CA ILE A 46 -2.30 2.13 -2.08
C ILE A 46 -0.77 2.14 -2.23
N THR A 47 -0.26 1.73 -3.40
CA THR A 47 1.19 1.68 -3.69
C THR A 47 1.50 2.29 -5.06
N ILE A 48 1.72 1.49 -6.10
CA ILE A 48 2.21 1.95 -7.41
C ILE A 48 1.27 2.93 -8.10
N ASN A 49 -0.06 2.80 -7.92
CA ASN A 49 -0.98 3.75 -8.54
C ASN A 49 -0.90 5.13 -7.89
N ALA A 50 -0.77 5.18 -6.55
CA ALA A 50 -0.57 6.42 -5.83
C ALA A 50 0.76 7.09 -6.25
N ALA A 51 1.83 6.31 -6.35
CA ALA A 51 3.12 6.78 -6.82
C ALA A 51 3.04 7.37 -8.25
N LYS A 52 2.33 6.71 -9.18
CA LYS A 52 2.11 7.23 -10.54
C LYS A 52 1.32 8.55 -10.56
N ILE A 53 0.29 8.67 -9.71
CA ILE A 53 -0.54 9.89 -9.66
C ILE A 53 0.27 11.11 -9.22
N ILE A 54 1.27 10.91 -8.35
CA ILE A 54 2.15 11.99 -7.87
C ILE A 54 3.47 12.12 -8.65
N GLY A 55 3.68 11.31 -9.70
CA GLY A 55 4.91 11.31 -10.51
C GLY A 55 6.16 10.77 -9.80
N ALA A 56 5.99 9.89 -8.82
CA ALA A 56 7.05 9.30 -8.01
C ALA A 56 7.30 7.80 -8.29
N GLU A 57 6.68 7.24 -9.33
CA GLU A 57 6.76 5.81 -9.66
C GLU A 57 8.16 5.33 -10.01
N ASN A 58 9.07 6.22 -10.42
CA ASN A 58 10.48 5.91 -10.66
C ASN A 58 11.26 5.72 -9.35
N ARG A 59 10.70 6.12 -8.21
CA ARG A 59 11.34 6.05 -6.89
C ARG A 59 10.65 5.10 -5.94
N ILE A 60 9.31 5.07 -5.91
CA ILE A 60 8.54 4.34 -4.89
C ILE A 60 7.33 3.60 -5.48
N GLY A 61 6.68 2.78 -4.64
CA GLY A 61 5.39 2.15 -4.95
C GLY A 61 5.47 0.74 -5.52
N SER A 62 6.66 0.20 -5.80
CA SER A 62 6.87 -1.22 -6.13
C SER A 62 8.27 -1.68 -5.70
N VAL A 63 8.43 -3.00 -5.58
CA VAL A 63 9.72 -3.63 -5.25
C VAL A 63 10.44 -3.98 -6.56
N GLU A 64 11.25 -3.05 -7.06
CA GLU A 64 12.01 -3.18 -8.30
C GLU A 64 13.41 -2.58 -8.13
N VAL A 65 14.39 -3.12 -8.86
CA VAL A 65 15.77 -2.63 -8.81
C VAL A 65 15.83 -1.16 -9.24
N GLY A 66 16.56 -0.34 -8.48
CA GLY A 66 16.73 1.10 -8.75
C GLY A 66 15.75 2.01 -8.02
N LYS A 67 14.74 1.46 -7.33
CA LYS A 67 13.81 2.21 -6.48
C LYS A 67 14.33 2.37 -5.04
N ASP A 68 13.76 3.34 -4.33
CA ASP A 68 14.01 3.53 -2.91
C ASP A 68 13.59 2.27 -2.15
N ALA A 69 14.42 1.84 -1.20
CA ALA A 69 14.17 0.64 -0.41
C ALA A 69 13.12 0.90 0.70
N ASP A 70 11.90 1.19 0.25
CA ASP A 70 10.70 1.43 1.05
C ASP A 70 9.79 0.19 0.97
N PHE A 71 9.76 -0.62 2.03
CA PHE A 71 8.93 -1.83 2.07
C PHE A 71 8.57 -2.24 3.49
N SER A 72 7.49 -3.00 3.60
CA SER A 72 7.07 -3.63 4.86
C SER A 72 6.98 -5.14 4.69
N LEU A 73 7.41 -5.89 5.70
CA LEU A 73 7.31 -7.35 5.76
C LEU A 73 6.09 -7.75 6.61
N PHE A 74 5.34 -8.75 6.16
CA PHE A 74 4.15 -9.24 6.86
C PHE A 74 4.16 -10.77 6.93
N ARG A 75 3.69 -11.35 8.05
CA ARG A 75 3.34 -12.78 8.14
C ARG A 75 1.90 -13.02 7.68
N GLY A 76 1.60 -12.67 6.43
CA GLY A 76 0.28 -12.82 5.85
C GLY A 76 -0.02 -11.75 4.81
N ASP A 77 -1.28 -11.69 4.40
CA ASP A 77 -1.74 -10.66 3.48
C ASP A 77 -1.87 -9.31 4.21
N PRO A 78 -1.26 -8.23 3.71
CA PRO A 78 -1.27 -6.92 4.38
C PRO A 78 -2.67 -6.27 4.44
N LEU A 79 -3.65 -6.77 3.70
CA LEU A 79 -5.04 -6.32 3.75
C LEU A 79 -5.90 -7.12 4.74
N ASP A 80 -5.34 -8.13 5.42
CA ASP A 80 -6.04 -8.83 6.49
C ASP A 80 -6.01 -8.05 7.82
N LEU A 81 -7.16 -7.93 8.47
CA LEU A 81 -7.36 -7.14 9.69
C LEU A 81 -6.48 -7.54 10.87
N THR A 82 -6.07 -8.80 10.94
CA THR A 82 -5.27 -9.36 12.02
C THR A 82 -3.78 -9.32 11.73
N VAL A 83 -3.38 -8.91 10.53
CA VAL A 83 -1.99 -8.89 10.09
C VAL A 83 -1.41 -7.51 10.33
N VAL A 84 -0.25 -7.48 11.00
CA VAL A 84 0.53 -6.28 11.28
C VAL A 84 1.91 -6.41 10.63
N PRO A 85 2.58 -5.30 10.27
CA PRO A 85 3.93 -5.37 9.73
C PRO A 85 4.90 -5.91 10.79
N GLU A 86 5.72 -6.88 10.40
CA GLU A 86 6.84 -7.38 11.21
C GLU A 86 8.04 -6.45 11.17
N LEU A 87 8.20 -5.77 10.03
CA LEU A 87 9.31 -4.88 9.74
C LEU A 87 8.83 -3.80 8.79
N VAL A 88 9.30 -2.57 9.02
CA VAL A 88 9.15 -1.44 8.10
C VAL A 88 10.53 -0.89 7.79
N CYS A 89 10.86 -0.83 6.50
CA CYS A 89 12.09 -0.25 5.97
C CYS A 89 11.74 1.03 5.21
N VAL A 90 12.48 2.10 5.48
CA VAL A 90 12.37 3.38 4.77
C VAL A 90 13.76 3.79 4.31
N SER A 91 13.93 3.98 3.01
CA SER A 91 15.19 4.35 2.36
C SER A 91 16.36 3.46 2.79
N GLY A 92 16.11 2.16 2.91
CA GLY A 92 17.11 1.16 3.31
C GLY A 92 17.39 1.08 4.81
N LYS A 93 16.66 1.82 5.66
CA LYS A 93 16.78 1.78 7.12
C LYS A 93 15.56 1.13 7.73
N ILE A 94 15.77 0.14 8.60
CA ILE A 94 14.69 -0.46 9.40
C ILE A 94 14.27 0.55 10.47
N VAL A 95 13.02 1.01 10.40
CA VAL A 95 12.43 1.99 11.34
C VAL A 95 11.49 1.35 12.35
N GLU A 96 10.91 0.20 12.02
CA GLU A 96 10.04 -0.61 12.87
C GLU A 96 10.37 -2.09 12.64
N GLY A 97 10.32 -2.92 13.68
CA GLY A 97 10.59 -4.36 13.62
C GLY A 97 11.78 -4.82 14.47
N VAL A 98 12.00 -6.14 14.51
CA VAL A 98 13.05 -6.75 15.36
C VAL A 98 14.42 -6.18 14.95
N LYS A 99 15.04 -5.43 15.88
CA LYS A 99 16.42 -4.99 15.72
C LYS A 99 17.30 -6.24 15.52
N PRO A 100 18.20 -6.26 14.52
CA PRO A 100 19.24 -7.27 14.52
C PRO A 100 20.01 -7.15 15.85
N LEU A 101 20.23 -8.31 16.49
CA LEU A 101 21.01 -8.46 17.71
C LEU A 101 22.40 -7.82 17.58
#